data_AF-A0A0N0D4P8-F1
#
_entry.id   AF-A0A0N0D4P8-F1
#
_cell.length_a   1.000
_cell.length_b   1.000
_cell.length_c   1.000
_cell.angle_alpha   90.00
_cell.angle_beta   90.00
_cell.angle_gamma   90.00
#
_symmetry.space_group_name_H-M   'P 1'
#
loop_
_entity.id
_entity.type
_entity.pdbx_description
1 polymer ?
#
loop_
_entity_poly.entity_id
_entity_poly.type
_entity_poly.pdbx_seq_one_letter_code
_entity_poly.pdbx_strand_id
1 'polypeptide(L)'
;MQGTVETRIPYLTSLSYLQTQSLNQENTKSQEALKKSIEHISTGLRVIDASDDLAGFAIADRFDVQIKGMSKALQNTNEALSSARIAEGSLNEYIDILGYMKELAEKASNSSIENSDRMTLQDEISNLQSRLKSIAEKTTFRGRNLLDGTYQSQNIQMGQDLGQIMNI
;
A
#
# COMPACT_ATOMS: atom_id res chain seq x y z
N MET A 1 -9.14 71.96 -58.41
CA MET A 1 -9.81 70.91 -57.61
C MET A 1 -9.10 69.60 -57.88
N GLN A 2 -8.74 68.88 -56.81
CA GLN A 2 -8.32 67.47 -56.76
C GLN A 2 -7.00 67.13 -57.49
N GLY A 3 -6.02 66.48 -56.89
CA GLY A 3 -5.89 65.96 -55.55
C GLY A 3 -4.41 65.68 -55.32
N THR A 4 -3.78 66.50 -54.48
CA THR A 4 -2.56 66.12 -53.81
C THR A 4 -2.91 65.17 -52.66
N VAL A 5 -2.06 64.17 -52.43
CA VAL A 5 -1.93 63.38 -51.19
C VAL A 5 -2.83 62.13 -51.05
N GLU A 6 -2.44 60.97 -51.63
CA GLU A 6 -2.91 59.66 -51.09
C GLU A 6 -1.92 58.46 -51.23
N THR A 7 -0.67 58.63 -51.67
CA THR A 7 0.26 57.48 -51.80
C THR A 7 1.14 57.20 -50.56
N ARG A 8 0.97 57.92 -49.43
CA ARG A 8 1.79 57.72 -48.21
C ARG A 8 1.17 56.87 -47.11
N ILE A 9 -0.03 56.33 -47.32
CA ILE A 9 -0.81 55.67 -46.26
C ILE A 9 -0.56 54.13 -46.11
N PRO A 10 -0.25 53.32 -47.15
CA PRO A 10 -0.25 51.86 -46.99
C PRO A 10 0.89 51.28 -46.14
N TYR A 11 2.07 51.93 -46.10
CA TYR A 11 3.21 51.47 -45.29
C TYR A 11 3.03 51.69 -43.77
N LEU A 12 2.30 52.73 -43.38
CA LEU A 12 2.03 53.03 -41.97
C LEU A 12 1.01 52.06 -41.37
N THR A 13 0.05 51.60 -42.18
CA THR A 13 -0.96 50.61 -41.78
C THR A 13 -0.37 49.20 -41.65
N SER A 14 0.58 48.81 -42.51
CA SER A 14 1.27 47.52 -42.38
C SER A 14 2.23 47.47 -41.19
N LEU A 15 2.93 48.58 -40.89
CA LEU A 15 3.78 48.72 -39.71
C LEU A 15 2.97 48.72 -38.41
N SER A 16 1.85 49.45 -38.37
CA SER A 16 0.96 49.45 -37.21
C SER A 16 0.29 48.09 -37.00
N TYR A 17 -0.13 47.42 -38.08
CA TYR A 17 -0.69 46.07 -38.02
C TYR A 17 0.33 45.05 -37.49
N LEU A 18 1.57 45.10 -37.96
CA LEU A 18 2.65 44.24 -37.46
C LEU A 18 2.97 44.53 -35.98
N GLN A 19 2.98 45.81 -35.59
CA GLN A 19 3.15 46.24 -34.19
C GLN A 19 2.00 45.75 -33.30
N THR A 20 0.75 45.83 -33.76
CA THR A 20 -0.41 45.30 -33.04
C THR A 20 -0.35 43.79 -32.93
N GLN A 21 0.10 43.09 -33.98
CA GLN A 21 0.27 41.65 -33.96
C GLN A 21 1.39 41.21 -33.00
N SER A 22 2.52 41.92 -32.95
CA SER A 22 3.59 41.64 -31.99
C SER A 22 3.15 41.91 -30.55
N LEU A 23 2.44 43.01 -30.31
CA LEU A 23 1.86 43.32 -28.99
C LEU A 23 0.84 42.26 -28.55
N ASN A 24 0.01 41.76 -29.47
CA ASN A 24 -0.91 40.67 -29.18
C ASN A 24 -0.18 39.38 -28.83
N GLN A 25 0.91 39.04 -29.54
CA GLN A 25 1.74 37.88 -29.20
C GLN A 25 2.43 38.02 -27.83
N GLU A 26 2.95 39.21 -27.49
CA GLU A 26 3.52 39.48 -26.16
C GLU A 26 2.47 39.40 -25.05
N ASN A 27 1.25 39.89 -25.31
CA ASN A 27 0.12 39.75 -24.40
C ASN A 27 -0.27 38.28 -24.20
N THR A 28 -0.32 37.47 -25.26
CA THR A 28 -0.59 36.02 -25.16
C THR A 28 0.47 35.33 -24.31
N LYS A 29 1.76 35.57 -24.58
CA LYS A 29 2.87 35.02 -23.77
C LYS A 29 2.78 35.43 -22.30
N SER A 30 2.43 36.68 -22.03
CA SER A 30 2.29 37.20 -20.66
C SER A 30 1.11 36.56 -19.93
N GLN A 31 -0.03 36.36 -20.62
CA GLN A 31 -1.19 35.66 -20.07
C GLN A 31 -0.87 34.19 -19.77
N GLU A 32 -0.14 33.51 -20.65
CA GLU A 32 0.32 32.13 -20.45
C GLU A 32 1.27 32.01 -19.25
N ALA A 33 2.26 32.90 -19.14
CA ALA A 33 3.20 32.91 -18.01
C ALA A 33 2.49 33.21 -16.67
N LEU A 34 1.51 34.12 -16.68
CA LEU A 34 0.69 34.41 -15.50
C LEU A 34 -0.17 33.20 -15.10
N LYS A 35 -0.84 32.56 -16.06
CA LYS A 35 -1.66 31.37 -15.82
C LYS A 35 -0.82 30.26 -15.17
N LYS A 36 0.38 30.04 -15.69
CA LYS A 36 1.34 29.07 -15.16
C LYS A 36 1.76 29.42 -13.73
N SER A 37 2.09 30.69 -13.47
CA SER A 37 2.45 31.16 -12.12
C SER A 37 1.31 30.98 -11.12
N ILE A 38 0.07 31.22 -11.53
CA ILE A 38 -1.12 30.97 -10.71
C ILE A 38 -1.25 29.47 -10.39
N GLU A 39 -0.98 28.60 -11.36
CA GLU A 39 -1.00 27.15 -11.17
C GLU A 39 0.07 26.67 -10.17
N HIS A 40 1.29 27.20 -10.25
CA HIS A 40 2.35 26.96 -9.26
C HIS A 40 1.98 27.45 -7.86
N ILE A 41 1.37 28.63 -7.73
CA ILE A 41 0.92 29.14 -6.43
C ILE A 41 -0.22 28.28 -5.88
N SER A 42 -1.16 27.86 -6.73
CA SER A 42 -2.32 27.07 -6.33
C SER A 42 -1.94 25.65 -5.90
N THR A 43 -0.91 25.07 -6.52
CA THR A 43 -0.42 23.71 -6.20
C THR A 43 0.68 23.72 -5.14
N GLY A 44 1.39 24.85 -4.98
CA GLY A 44 2.60 24.95 -4.18
C GLY A 44 3.81 24.20 -4.78
N LEU A 45 3.67 23.63 -5.98
CA LEU A 45 4.71 22.83 -6.63
C LEU A 45 5.57 23.71 -7.54
N ARG A 46 6.89 23.59 -7.42
CA ARG A 46 7.85 24.29 -8.29
C ARG A 46 7.85 23.74 -9.73
N VAL A 47 7.59 22.44 -9.89
CA VAL A 47 7.56 21.73 -11.18
C VAL A 47 6.22 21.00 -11.24
N ILE A 48 5.39 21.32 -12.23
CA ILE A 48 4.05 20.72 -12.38
C ILE A 48 4.01 19.79 -13.60
N ASP A 49 4.69 20.18 -14.68
CA ASP A 49 4.71 19.42 -15.92
C ASP A 49 6.14 19.21 -16.43
N ALA A 50 6.32 18.18 -17.27
CA ALA A 50 7.56 17.87 -17.97
C ALA A 50 8.04 19.03 -18.86
N SER A 51 7.11 19.90 -19.26
CA SER A 51 7.35 21.14 -20.01
C SER A 51 8.14 22.20 -19.21
N ASP A 52 8.16 22.11 -17.88
CA ASP A 52 8.79 23.10 -16.98
C ASP A 52 10.24 22.73 -16.66
N ASP A 53 10.43 21.46 -16.29
CA ASP A 53 11.72 20.86 -15.95
C ASP A 53 11.59 19.34 -16.12
N LEU A 54 11.94 18.82 -17.30
CA LEU A 54 11.81 17.40 -17.62
C LEU A 54 12.58 16.51 -16.62
N ALA A 55 13.76 16.95 -16.17
CA ALA A 55 14.59 16.18 -15.25
C ALA A 55 14.03 16.22 -13.82
N GLY A 56 13.63 17.41 -13.36
CA GLY A 56 12.98 17.59 -12.05
C GLY A 56 11.65 16.86 -11.95
N PHE A 57 10.85 16.92 -13.00
CA PHE A 57 9.57 16.21 -13.11
C PHE A 57 9.78 14.69 -13.10
N ALA A 58 10.72 14.17 -13.90
CA ALA A 58 10.99 12.72 -13.95
C ALA A 58 11.48 12.15 -12.61
N ILE A 59 12.28 12.91 -11.84
CA ILE A 59 12.71 12.50 -10.50
C ILE A 59 11.52 12.53 -9.52
N ALA A 60 10.70 13.58 -9.57
CA ALA A 60 9.52 13.71 -8.71
C ALA A 60 8.49 12.59 -8.97
N ASP A 61 8.20 12.30 -10.24
CA ASP A 61 7.31 11.21 -10.64
C ASP A 61 7.84 9.85 -10.20
N ARG A 62 9.16 9.61 -10.36
CA ARG A 62 9.80 8.43 -9.80
C ARG A 62 9.54 8.33 -8.30
N PHE A 63 9.83 9.38 -7.52
CA PHE A 63 9.57 9.35 -6.08
C PHE A 63 8.11 9.15 -5.72
N ASP A 64 7.16 9.71 -6.48
CA ASP A 64 5.73 9.50 -6.26
C ASP A 64 5.34 8.02 -6.47
N VAL A 65 5.85 7.38 -7.52
CA VAL A 65 5.71 5.93 -7.72
C VAL A 65 6.34 5.16 -6.55
N GLN A 66 7.51 5.60 -6.08
CA GLN A 66 8.17 4.93 -4.94
C GLN A 66 7.33 5.03 -3.66
N ILE A 67 6.81 6.21 -3.35
CA ILE A 67 5.97 6.48 -2.18
C ILE A 67 4.69 5.63 -2.23
N LYS A 68 4.04 5.57 -3.41
CA LYS A 68 2.85 4.72 -3.61
C LYS A 68 3.18 3.24 -3.40
N GLY A 69 4.32 2.77 -3.94
CA GLY A 69 4.82 1.42 -3.72
C GLY A 69 5.06 1.12 -2.24
N MET A 70 5.75 2.01 -1.53
CA MET A 70 6.03 1.89 -0.09
C MET A 70 4.75 1.92 0.75
N SER A 71 3.77 2.78 0.40
CA SER A 71 2.49 2.83 1.09
C SER A 71 1.76 1.49 1.00
N LYS A 72 1.77 0.85 -0.17
CA LYS A 72 1.17 -0.49 -0.33
C LYS A 72 1.96 -1.57 0.39
N ALA A 73 3.28 -1.51 0.35
CA ALA A 73 4.15 -2.41 1.11
C ALA A 73 3.87 -2.34 2.61
N LEU A 74 3.72 -1.14 3.18
CA LEU A 74 3.35 -0.97 4.60
C LEU A 74 2.00 -1.61 4.93
N GLN A 75 1.00 -1.45 4.06
CA GLN A 75 -0.28 -2.14 4.23
C GLN A 75 -0.09 -3.66 4.24
N ASN A 76 0.63 -4.22 3.25
CA ASN A 76 0.89 -5.65 3.17
C ASN A 76 1.63 -6.19 4.41
N THR A 77 2.63 -5.46 4.92
CA THR A 77 3.35 -5.82 6.14
C THR A 77 2.44 -5.80 7.37
N ASN A 78 1.56 -4.81 7.49
CA ASN A 78 0.58 -4.77 8.58
C ASN A 78 -0.39 -5.95 8.51
N GLU A 79 -0.78 -6.36 7.32
CA GLU A 79 -1.61 -7.55 7.11
C GLU A 79 -0.89 -8.84 7.53
N ALA A 80 0.38 -8.98 7.15
CA ALA A 80 1.21 -10.09 7.59
C ALA A 80 1.33 -10.11 9.12
N LEU A 81 1.60 -8.96 9.75
CA LEU A 81 1.68 -8.83 11.20
C LEU A 81 0.36 -9.18 11.89
N SER A 82 -0.78 -8.74 11.36
CA SER A 82 -2.10 -9.12 11.89
C SER A 82 -2.32 -10.63 11.80
N SER A 83 -1.97 -11.26 10.68
CA SER A 83 -2.08 -12.71 10.53
C SER A 83 -1.18 -13.46 11.52
N ALA A 84 0.06 -13.00 11.71
CA ALA A 84 1.01 -13.58 12.65
C ALA A 84 0.51 -13.47 14.10
N ARG A 85 -0.05 -12.32 14.51
CA ARG A 85 -0.62 -12.15 15.86
C ARG A 85 -1.82 -13.04 16.13
N ILE A 86 -2.68 -13.24 15.13
CA ILE A 86 -3.81 -14.17 15.26
C ILE A 86 -3.30 -15.59 15.42
N ALA A 87 -2.33 -15.99 14.58
CA ALA A 87 -1.69 -17.29 14.69
C ALA A 87 -1.01 -17.47 16.06
N GLU A 88 -0.23 -16.50 16.53
CA GLU A 88 0.45 -16.51 17.83
C GLU A 88 -0.55 -16.65 19.00
N GLY A 89 -1.64 -15.87 18.99
CA GLY A 89 -2.67 -15.96 20.02
C GLY A 89 -3.31 -17.35 20.08
N SER A 90 -3.62 -17.94 18.93
CA SER A 90 -4.16 -19.30 18.85
C SER A 90 -3.13 -20.38 19.23
N LEU A 91 -1.85 -20.18 18.91
CA LEU A 91 -0.78 -21.09 19.31
C LEU A 91 -0.55 -21.08 20.82
N ASN A 92 -0.73 -19.94 21.48
CA ASN A 92 -0.69 -19.87 22.94
C ASN A 92 -1.80 -20.73 23.58
N GLU A 93 -3.03 -20.67 23.07
CA GLU A 93 -4.11 -21.58 23.52
C GLU A 93 -3.76 -23.05 23.25
N TYR A 94 -3.08 -23.34 22.13
CA TYR A 94 -2.61 -24.68 21.80
C TYR A 94 -1.58 -25.18 22.84
N ILE A 95 -0.62 -24.34 23.22
CA ILE A 95 0.40 -24.66 24.23
C ILE A 95 -0.25 -24.92 25.59
N ASP A 96 -1.21 -24.09 26.00
CA ASP A 96 -1.92 -24.26 27.27
C ASP A 96 -2.64 -25.62 27.30
N ILE A 97 -3.38 -25.97 26.24
CA ILE A 97 -4.07 -27.27 26.15
C ILE A 97 -3.09 -28.44 26.21
N LEU A 98 -1.95 -28.34 25.51
CA LEU A 98 -0.91 -29.38 25.58
C LEU A 98 -0.34 -29.52 26.99
N GLY A 99 -0.21 -28.41 27.74
CA GLY A 99 0.13 -28.41 29.16
C GLY A 99 -0.88 -29.23 29.98
N TYR A 100 -2.18 -28.95 29.84
CA TYR A 100 -3.22 -29.71 30.53
C TYR A 100 -3.24 -31.20 30.14
N MET A 101 -3.08 -31.52 28.85
CA MET A 101 -2.99 -32.91 28.40
C MET A 101 -1.81 -33.65 29.05
N LYS A 102 -0.67 -32.98 29.19
CA LYS A 102 0.50 -33.53 29.87
C LYS A 102 0.20 -33.78 31.35
N GLU A 103 -0.42 -32.84 32.05
CA GLU A 103 -0.82 -33.02 33.46
C GLU A 103 -1.77 -34.21 33.63
N LEU A 104 -2.75 -34.37 32.74
CA LEU A 104 -3.66 -35.52 32.74
C LEU A 104 -2.92 -36.84 32.48
N ALA A 105 -1.94 -36.84 31.59
CA ALA A 105 -1.12 -38.01 31.30
C ALA A 105 -0.22 -38.39 32.50
N GLU A 106 0.40 -37.41 33.16
CA GLU A 106 1.16 -37.62 34.40
C GLU A 106 0.28 -38.17 35.52
N LYS A 107 -0.93 -37.60 35.67
CA LYS A 107 -1.94 -38.10 36.62
C LYS A 107 -2.28 -39.55 36.31
N ALA A 108 -2.58 -39.88 35.06
CA ALA A 108 -2.85 -41.24 34.63
C ALA A 108 -1.65 -42.17 34.89
N SER A 109 -0.40 -41.71 34.77
CA SER A 109 0.78 -42.55 35.01
C SER A 109 0.98 -42.98 36.47
N ASN A 110 0.31 -42.34 37.44
CA ASN A 110 0.42 -42.73 38.85
C ASN A 110 -0.16 -44.13 39.10
N SER A 111 0.59 -44.98 39.81
CA SER A 111 0.27 -46.40 40.01
C SER A 111 -0.96 -46.67 40.87
N SER A 112 -1.39 -45.69 41.68
CA SER A 112 -2.53 -45.83 42.60
C SER A 112 -3.90 -45.48 41.99
N ILE A 113 -3.96 -45.16 40.69
CA ILE A 113 -5.22 -44.82 40.01
C ILE A 113 -5.91 -46.08 39.46
N GLU A 114 -7.21 -46.21 39.75
CA GLU A 114 -8.08 -47.28 39.25
C GLU A 114 -8.27 -47.21 37.72
N ASN A 115 -8.53 -48.36 37.08
CA ASN A 115 -8.70 -48.42 35.63
C ASN A 115 -9.92 -47.61 35.12
N SER A 116 -10.99 -47.53 35.92
CA SER A 116 -12.17 -46.69 35.65
C SER A 116 -11.81 -45.21 35.57
N ASP A 117 -10.99 -44.72 36.49
CA ASP A 117 -10.53 -43.33 36.51
C ASP A 117 -9.58 -43.03 35.34
N ARG A 118 -8.75 -44.00 34.93
CA ARG A 118 -7.91 -43.87 33.72
C ARG A 118 -8.76 -43.68 32.46
N MET A 119 -9.89 -44.36 32.36
CA MET A 119 -10.82 -44.17 31.22
C MET A 119 -11.39 -42.74 31.20
N THR A 120 -11.81 -42.21 32.35
CA THR A 120 -12.31 -40.83 32.44
C THR A 120 -11.24 -39.80 32.04
N LEU A 121 -9.98 -40.01 32.46
CA LEU A 121 -8.86 -39.15 32.05
C LEU A 121 -8.59 -39.25 30.54
N GLN A 122 -8.75 -40.44 29.95
CA GLN A 122 -8.60 -40.65 28.51
C GLN A 122 -9.72 -39.95 27.72
N ASP A 123 -10.95 -39.95 28.23
CA ASP A 123 -12.06 -39.21 27.61
C ASP A 123 -11.78 -37.71 27.62
N GLU A 124 -11.25 -37.17 28.72
CA GLU A 124 -10.85 -35.76 28.80
C GLU A 124 -9.73 -35.42 27.82
N ILE A 125 -8.70 -36.26 27.72
CA ILE A 125 -7.64 -36.11 26.72
C ILE A 125 -8.23 -36.11 25.29
N SER A 126 -9.21 -36.97 25.02
CA SER A 126 -9.87 -37.05 23.71
C SER A 126 -10.68 -35.78 23.41
N ASN A 127 -11.34 -35.19 24.41
CA ASN A 127 -12.01 -33.89 24.28
C ASN A 127 -11.01 -32.77 23.99
N LEU A 128 -9.87 -32.75 24.68
CA LEU A 128 -8.81 -31.77 24.45
C LEU A 128 -8.21 -31.90 23.04
N GLN A 129 -8.02 -33.13 22.54
CA GLN A 129 -7.61 -33.37 21.14
C GLN A 129 -8.60 -32.79 20.13
N SER A 130 -9.90 -32.99 20.36
CA SER A 130 -10.95 -32.40 19.53
C SER A 130 -10.90 -30.87 19.54
N ARG A 131 -10.62 -30.28 20.72
CA ARG A 131 -10.47 -28.83 20.86
C ARG A 131 -9.24 -28.31 20.11
N LEU A 132 -8.09 -28.97 20.21
CA LEU A 132 -6.89 -28.63 19.42
C LEU A 132 -7.18 -28.63 17.91
N LYS A 133 -7.89 -29.65 17.42
CA LYS A 133 -8.32 -29.72 16.03
C LYS A 133 -9.25 -28.57 15.65
N SER A 134 -10.21 -28.24 16.52
CA SER A 134 -11.11 -27.10 16.28
C SER A 134 -10.39 -25.75 16.28
N ILE A 135 -9.34 -25.56 17.07
CA ILE A 135 -8.52 -24.34 17.03
C ILE A 135 -7.82 -24.26 15.68
N ALA A 136 -7.16 -25.33 15.25
CA ALA A 136 -6.51 -25.39 13.95
C ALA A 136 -7.48 -25.09 12.80
N GLU A 137 -8.72 -25.61 12.85
CA GLU A 137 -9.73 -25.39 11.80
C GLU A 137 -10.36 -23.98 11.82
N LYS A 138 -10.49 -23.36 12.99
CA LYS A 138 -11.18 -22.07 13.14
C LYS A 138 -10.26 -20.85 13.09
N THR A 139 -8.96 -21.01 13.32
CA THR A 139 -8.00 -19.91 13.24
C THR A 139 -7.80 -19.50 11.78
N THR A 140 -8.52 -18.45 11.37
CA THR A 140 -8.51 -17.94 10.01
C THR A 140 -8.20 -16.45 9.95
N PHE A 141 -7.57 -16.02 8.86
CA PHE A 141 -7.40 -14.62 8.51
C PHE A 141 -7.82 -14.42 7.07
N ARG A 142 -8.76 -13.48 6.85
CA ARG A 142 -9.36 -13.21 5.53
C ARG A 142 -9.87 -14.47 4.81
N GLY A 143 -10.47 -15.38 5.56
CA GLY A 143 -11.03 -16.63 5.02
C GLY A 143 -9.99 -17.70 4.67
N ARG A 144 -8.70 -17.48 4.95
CA ARG A 144 -7.67 -18.52 4.86
C ARG A 144 -7.32 -19.03 6.23
N ASN A 145 -7.18 -20.35 6.36
CA ASN A 145 -6.72 -20.98 7.58
C ASN A 145 -5.22 -20.66 7.80
N LEU A 146 -4.81 -20.47 9.04
CA LEU A 146 -3.44 -20.17 9.42
C LEU A 146 -2.68 -21.34 10.05
N LEU A 147 -3.39 -22.33 10.63
CA LEU A 147 -2.81 -23.36 11.50
C LEU A 147 -3.06 -24.80 11.03
N ASP A 148 -3.75 -25.00 9.91
CA ASP A 148 -3.99 -26.33 9.32
C ASP A 148 -2.82 -26.88 8.48
N GLY A 149 -1.72 -26.12 8.39
CA GLY A 149 -0.55 -26.49 7.61
C GLY A 149 -0.64 -26.17 6.11
N THR A 150 -1.75 -25.62 5.63
CA THR A 150 -1.91 -25.14 4.23
C THR A 150 -1.32 -23.74 4.02
N TYR A 151 -1.17 -22.97 5.09
CA TYR A 151 -0.59 -21.62 5.10
C TYR A 151 0.95 -21.66 5.01
N GLN A 152 1.48 -22.18 3.91
CA GLN A 152 2.93 -22.26 3.66
C GLN A 152 3.38 -21.18 2.68
N SER A 153 4.57 -20.62 2.91
CA SER A 153 5.32 -19.79 1.96
C SER A 153 4.50 -18.65 1.37
N GLN A 154 3.88 -17.84 2.23
CA GLN A 154 3.20 -16.63 1.79
C GLN A 154 4.22 -15.54 1.48
N ASN A 155 4.23 -15.13 0.22
CA ASN A 155 5.07 -14.05 -0.28
C ASN A 155 4.43 -12.71 0.06
N ILE A 156 5.01 -11.98 1.01
CA ILE A 156 4.58 -10.63 1.37
C ILE A 156 5.50 -9.63 0.70
N GLN A 157 4.99 -8.88 -0.27
CA GLN A 157 5.73 -7.78 -0.90
C GLN A 157 5.84 -6.61 0.11
N MET A 158 7.05 -6.40 0.63
CA MET A 158 7.36 -5.40 1.66
C MET A 158 8.19 -4.23 1.15
N GLY A 159 8.48 -4.20 -0.15
CA GLY A 159 9.27 -3.15 -0.75
C GLY A 159 8.67 -2.57 -2.01
N GLN A 160 9.30 -1.52 -2.49
CA GLN A 160 8.88 -0.73 -3.64
C GLN A 160 9.21 -1.41 -4.97
N ASP A 161 10.30 -2.19 -5.01
CA ASP A 161 10.73 -2.91 -6.19
C ASP A 161 10.23 -4.36 -6.15
N LEU A 162 9.92 -4.90 -7.33
CA LEU A 162 9.52 -6.30 -7.48
C LEU A 162 10.61 -7.22 -6.91
N GLY A 163 10.20 -8.17 -6.06
CA GLY A 163 11.12 -9.15 -5.46
C GLY A 163 11.62 -8.78 -4.06
N GLN A 164 11.29 -7.59 -3.54
CA GLN A 164 11.48 -7.25 -2.12
C GLN A 164 10.39 -7.92 -1.27
N ILE A 165 10.50 -9.24 -1.14
CA ILE A 165 9.49 -10.13 -0.57
C ILE A 165 9.98 -10.75 0.73
N MET A 166 9.10 -10.82 1.74
CA MET A 166 9.23 -11.73 2.88
C MET A 166 8.56 -13.05 2.52
N ASN A 167 9.21 -14.17 2.81
CA ASN A 167 8.56 -15.47 2.80
C ASN A 167 8.27 -15.85 4.26
N ILE A 168 7.01 -16.18 4.53
CA ILE A 168 6.54 -16.69 5.83
C ILE A 168 5.83 -18.01 5.66
#